data_AF-A0A950SCT7-F1
#
_entry.id   AF-A0A950SCT7-F1
#
_cell.length_a   1.000
_cell.length_b   1.000
_cell.length_c   1.000
_cell.angle_alpha   90.00
_cell.angle_beta   90.00
_cell.angle_gamma   90.00
#
_symmetry.space_group_name_H-M   'P 1'
#
loop_
_entity.id
_entity.type
_entity.pdbx_description
1 polymer ?
#
loop_
_entity_poly.entity_id
_entity_poly.type
_entity_poly.pdbx_seq_one_letter_code
_entity_poly.pdbx_strand_id
1 'polypeptide(L)'
;MKPSRFCSVLLLLVAGSVFAADLSLPDLFKRAKEKFAAGDYKSSLADFDQLDTLTNKPGLENDRAKLLPVVTFYRGANLAALGQKNEAKNAFVTYLGFMPTAAIASPPFPKATVDLFEQARKEARGRTTTMSSTYLAFAVPSGWTLPADEHWVETPVRYLLTPAQKKEYATFTTNAERASFVDAFWKQLDPTPATDANEFRNEFERRIAYADSSFGTDKVQGRYTDRAAVFAFLGAPTFASMANVSSDTMSDLRSNDSNSEIRGNMRNTALPTGGGVKNSLDQAYQTGTRESWTYRQDRLPKDVVYQEVRFDFLSKQGYGSGVLQKDPQPMQLLGQAADLARANHRLN
;
A
#
# COMPACT_ATOMS: atom_id res chain seq x y z
N MET A 1 -59.55 33.53 67.87
CA MET A 1 -58.43 32.59 67.69
C MET A 1 -58.89 31.39 66.87
N LYS A 2 -58.55 31.38 65.58
CA LYS A 2 -58.33 30.23 64.67
C LYS A 2 -58.03 30.82 63.29
N PRO A 3 -56.93 30.39 62.66
CA PRO A 3 -57.05 29.82 61.30
C PRO A 3 -56.11 28.59 61.19
N SER A 4 -56.59 27.37 60.96
CA SER A 4 -57.04 26.76 59.69
C SER A 4 -56.06 26.89 58.52
N ARG A 5 -55.56 25.71 58.13
CA ARG A 5 -54.57 25.40 57.09
C ARG A 5 -55.03 25.82 55.69
N PHE A 6 -54.10 26.27 54.88
CA PHE A 6 -54.15 26.10 53.42
C PHE A 6 -52.85 25.47 52.94
N CYS A 7 -53.02 24.30 52.31
CA CYS A 7 -52.02 23.61 51.52
C CYS A 7 -51.97 24.31 50.15
N SER A 8 -50.79 24.64 49.63
CA SER A 8 -50.64 24.98 48.22
C SER A 8 -49.35 24.36 47.69
N VAL A 9 -49.60 23.45 46.74
CA VAL A 9 -48.66 22.57 46.07
C VAL A 9 -47.78 23.38 45.12
N LEU A 10 -46.48 23.13 45.23
CA LEU A 10 -45.42 23.63 44.35
C LEU A 10 -45.55 22.96 42.98
N LEU A 11 -45.90 23.74 41.94
CA LEU A 11 -45.94 23.28 40.56
C LEU A 11 -44.56 23.52 39.92
N LEU A 12 -43.73 22.47 39.88
CA LEU A 12 -42.42 22.47 39.23
C LEU A 12 -42.60 22.21 37.72
N LEU A 13 -42.40 23.24 36.91
CA LEU A 13 -42.32 23.17 35.45
C LEU A 13 -41.01 22.46 35.04
N VAL A 14 -41.10 21.18 34.66
CA VAL A 14 -40.00 20.46 34.00
C VAL A 14 -40.08 20.74 32.50
N ALA A 15 -39.15 21.54 31.98
CA ALA A 15 -38.91 21.63 30.55
C ALA A 15 -38.36 20.28 30.06
N GLY A 16 -39.18 19.53 29.32
CA GLY A 16 -38.75 18.32 28.63
C GLY A 16 -37.90 18.68 27.42
N SER A 17 -36.58 18.54 27.54
CA SER A 17 -35.67 18.48 26.39
C SER A 17 -35.92 17.17 25.65
N VAL A 18 -36.58 17.23 24.49
CA VAL A 18 -36.65 16.10 23.56
C VAL A 18 -35.26 15.96 22.92
N PHE A 19 -34.43 15.08 23.45
CA PHE A 19 -33.22 14.64 22.74
C PHE A 19 -33.67 13.83 21.52
N ALA A 20 -33.46 14.36 20.32
CA ALA A 20 -33.47 13.55 19.11
C ALA A 20 -32.42 12.44 19.30
N ALA A 21 -32.80 11.18 19.10
CA ALA A 21 -31.85 10.08 19.18
C ALA A 21 -30.72 10.31 18.16
N ASP A 22 -29.48 10.44 18.61
CA ASP A 22 -28.32 10.50 17.73
C ASP A 22 -28.27 9.20 16.91
N LEU A 23 -28.44 9.31 15.58
CA LEU A 23 -28.33 8.16 14.68
C LEU A 23 -26.94 7.50 14.83
N SER A 24 -26.91 6.17 14.85
CA SER A 24 -25.64 5.42 14.85
C SER A 24 -24.86 5.66 13.53
N LEU A 25 -23.54 5.44 13.55
CA LEU A 25 -22.70 5.57 12.33
C LEU A 25 -23.22 4.69 11.17
N PRO A 26 -23.60 3.41 11.38
CA PRO A 26 -24.20 2.59 10.33
C PRO A 26 -25.52 3.14 9.78
N ASP A 27 -26.40 3.65 10.65
CA ASP A 27 -27.69 4.21 10.24
C ASP A 27 -27.50 5.49 9.41
N LEU A 28 -26.58 6.35 9.84
CA LEU A 28 -26.23 7.57 9.12
C LEU A 28 -25.62 7.25 7.74
N PHE A 29 -24.72 6.26 7.68
CA PHE A 29 -24.13 5.81 6.42
C PHE A 29 -25.18 5.24 5.45
N LYS A 30 -26.08 4.40 5.96
CA LYS A 30 -27.17 3.81 5.18
C LYS A 30 -28.07 4.90 4.61
N ARG A 31 -28.51 5.85 5.46
CA ARG A 31 -29.34 7.00 5.06
C ARG A 31 -28.66 7.86 3.99
N ALA A 32 -27.36 8.12 4.13
CA ALA A 32 -26.58 8.90 3.17
C ALA A 32 -26.58 8.25 1.78
N LYS A 33 -26.43 6.93 1.72
CA LYS A 33 -26.48 6.15 0.47
C LYS A 33 -27.87 6.09 -0.15
N GLU A 34 -28.91 5.96 0.66
CA GLU A 34 -30.30 5.97 0.19
C GLU A 34 -30.64 7.32 -0.45
N LYS A 35 -30.25 8.43 0.19
CA LYS A 35 -30.39 9.77 -0.38
C LYS A 35 -29.62 9.94 -1.69
N PHE A 36 -28.39 9.40 -1.77
CA PHE A 36 -27.62 9.41 -3.02
C PHE A 36 -28.36 8.69 -4.15
N ALA A 37 -28.86 7.48 -3.86
CA ALA A 37 -29.58 6.66 -4.83
C ALA A 37 -30.90 7.31 -5.27
N ALA A 38 -31.55 8.08 -4.38
CA ALA A 38 -32.74 8.86 -4.69
C ALA A 38 -32.45 10.15 -5.48
N GLY A 39 -31.18 10.49 -5.73
CA GLY A 39 -30.78 11.73 -6.41
C GLY A 39 -30.76 12.96 -5.50
N ASP A 40 -30.99 12.82 -4.19
CA ASP A 40 -30.84 13.91 -3.22
C ASP A 40 -29.38 14.05 -2.78
N TYR A 41 -28.56 14.53 -3.71
CA TYR A 41 -27.11 14.65 -3.52
C TYR A 41 -26.72 15.65 -2.44
N LYS A 42 -27.53 16.70 -2.24
CA LYS A 42 -27.26 17.72 -1.22
C LYS A 42 -27.42 17.15 0.19
N SER A 43 -28.53 16.46 0.44
CA SER A 43 -28.74 15.84 1.76
C SER A 43 -27.84 14.62 1.98
N SER A 44 -27.50 13.88 0.92
CA SER A 44 -26.52 12.80 0.99
C SER A 44 -25.15 13.32 1.39
N LEU A 45 -24.67 14.39 0.76
CA LEU A 45 -23.39 15.02 1.08
C LEU A 45 -23.35 15.47 2.55
N ALA A 46 -24.41 16.14 3.02
CA ALA A 46 -24.51 16.59 4.41
C ALA A 46 -24.42 15.42 5.41
N ASP A 47 -25.05 14.28 5.11
CA ASP A 47 -24.96 13.09 5.97
C ASP A 47 -23.53 12.49 5.96
N PHE A 48 -22.84 12.48 4.81
CA PHE A 48 -21.45 12.03 4.73
C PHE A 48 -20.47 12.98 5.46
N ASP A 49 -20.71 14.29 5.41
CA ASP A 49 -19.93 15.28 6.17
C ASP A 49 -20.18 15.15 7.68
N GLN A 50 -21.41 14.86 8.09
CA GLN A 50 -21.74 14.54 9.47
C GLN A 50 -21.02 13.27 9.93
N LEU A 51 -20.94 12.25 9.08
CA LEU A 51 -20.27 10.99 9.38
C LEU A 51 -18.74 11.17 9.51
N ASP A 52 -18.13 11.98 8.64
CA ASP A 52 -16.73 12.42 8.76
C ASP A 52 -16.50 13.16 10.10
N THR A 53 -17.40 14.08 10.46
CA THR A 53 -17.31 14.83 11.72
C THR A 53 -17.44 13.94 12.96
N LEU A 54 -18.40 13.00 12.96
CA LEU A 54 -18.62 12.09 14.08
C LEU A 54 -17.44 11.13 14.28
N THR A 55 -16.91 10.59 13.19
CA THR A 55 -15.75 9.69 13.24
C THR A 55 -14.48 10.44 13.66
N ASN A 56 -14.45 11.77 13.58
CA ASN A 56 -13.33 12.58 14.06
C ASN A 56 -13.18 12.68 15.60
N LYS A 57 -14.17 12.20 16.37
CA LYS A 57 -14.10 12.15 17.84
C LYS A 57 -13.06 11.12 18.34
N PRO A 58 -12.41 11.37 19.49
CA PRO A 58 -11.50 10.39 20.10
C PRO A 58 -12.20 9.06 20.41
N GLY A 59 -11.52 7.93 20.19
CA GLY A 59 -12.05 6.59 20.43
C GLY A 59 -12.75 5.95 19.23
N LEU A 60 -12.88 6.66 18.11
CA LEU A 60 -13.47 6.16 16.85
C LEU A 60 -12.43 6.04 15.72
N GLU A 61 -11.13 6.00 16.05
CA GLU A 61 -10.03 5.99 15.07
C GLU A 61 -10.13 4.78 14.12
N ASN A 62 -10.50 3.62 14.66
CA ASN A 62 -10.71 2.41 13.86
C ASN A 62 -11.87 2.61 12.88
N ASP A 63 -13.02 3.09 13.33
CA ASP A 63 -14.19 3.31 12.46
C ASP A 63 -13.93 4.41 11.42
N ARG A 64 -13.20 5.47 11.81
CA ARG A 64 -12.73 6.53 10.92
C ARG A 64 -11.87 5.98 9.79
N ALA A 65 -10.86 5.18 10.11
CA ALA A 65 -9.96 4.59 9.10
C ALA A 65 -10.73 3.74 8.08
N LYS A 66 -11.76 3.01 8.54
CA LYS A 66 -12.61 2.14 7.73
C LYS A 66 -13.57 2.93 6.83
N LEU A 67 -14.12 4.02 7.34
CA LEU A 67 -15.12 4.83 6.64
C LEU A 67 -14.49 5.86 5.69
N LEU A 68 -13.25 6.30 5.97
CA LEU A 68 -12.61 7.39 5.23
C LEU A 68 -12.58 7.17 3.71
N PRO A 69 -12.20 6.00 3.16
CA PRO A 69 -12.19 5.82 1.71
C PRO A 69 -13.59 5.94 1.09
N VAL A 70 -14.60 5.34 1.73
CA VAL A 70 -15.97 5.35 1.19
C VAL A 70 -16.64 6.71 1.35
N VAL A 71 -16.40 7.42 2.46
CA VAL A 71 -16.84 8.80 2.67
C VAL A 71 -16.21 9.72 1.63
N THR A 72 -14.91 9.59 1.39
CA THR A 72 -14.18 10.38 0.39
C THR A 72 -14.74 10.15 -1.02
N PHE A 73 -15.01 8.89 -1.39
CA PHE A 73 -15.63 8.56 -2.67
C PHE A 73 -17.02 9.20 -2.82
N TYR A 74 -17.91 9.00 -1.85
CA TYR A 74 -19.28 9.53 -1.95
C TYR A 74 -19.33 11.05 -1.80
N ARG A 75 -18.39 11.70 -1.09
CA ARG A 75 -18.20 13.16 -1.13
C ARG A 75 -17.92 13.60 -2.56
N GLY A 76 -16.94 12.98 -3.23
CA GLY A 76 -16.64 13.25 -4.64
C GLY A 76 -17.82 13.00 -5.58
N ALA A 77 -18.55 11.89 -5.38
CA ALA A 77 -19.71 11.53 -6.19
C ALA A 77 -20.87 12.54 -6.06
N ASN A 78 -21.17 12.96 -4.84
CA ASN A 78 -22.18 14.00 -4.57
C ASN A 78 -21.79 15.35 -5.14
N LEU A 79 -20.55 15.79 -4.91
CA LEU A 79 -20.02 17.04 -5.45
C LEU A 79 -20.07 17.06 -6.99
N ALA A 80 -19.71 15.94 -7.62
CA ALA A 80 -19.79 15.79 -9.07
C ALA A 80 -21.22 15.93 -9.58
N ALA A 81 -22.18 15.27 -8.92
CA ALA A 81 -23.59 15.34 -9.28
C ALA A 81 -24.20 16.74 -9.04
N LEU A 82 -23.67 17.48 -8.07
CA LEU A 82 -24.02 18.89 -7.78
C LEU A 82 -23.29 19.89 -8.70
N GLY A 83 -22.45 19.44 -9.62
CA GLY A 83 -21.70 20.29 -10.55
C GLY A 83 -20.45 20.97 -9.96
N GLN A 84 -20.04 20.61 -8.74
CA GLN A 84 -18.83 21.11 -8.07
C GLN A 84 -17.59 20.36 -8.56
N LYS A 85 -17.17 20.66 -9.79
CA LYS A 85 -16.20 19.87 -10.56
C LYS A 85 -14.82 19.78 -9.91
N ASN A 86 -14.31 20.87 -9.34
CA ASN A 86 -12.95 20.92 -8.81
C ASN A 86 -12.84 20.14 -7.49
N GLU A 87 -13.79 20.36 -6.60
CA GLU A 87 -13.90 19.70 -5.31
C GLU A 87 -14.14 18.20 -5.50
N ALA A 88 -15.00 17.83 -6.45
CA ALA A 88 -15.24 16.44 -6.82
C ALA A 88 -13.96 15.75 -7.32
N LYS A 89 -13.23 16.39 -8.24
CA LYS A 89 -11.95 15.86 -8.74
C LYS A 89 -10.93 15.68 -7.61
N ASN A 90 -10.78 16.66 -6.73
CA ASN A 90 -9.86 16.56 -5.59
C ASN A 90 -10.23 15.39 -4.68
N ALA A 91 -11.53 15.23 -4.35
CA ALA A 91 -12.00 14.09 -3.58
C ALA A 91 -11.72 12.75 -4.29
N PHE A 92 -11.92 12.68 -5.62
CA PHE A 92 -11.59 11.47 -6.37
C PHE A 92 -10.10 11.18 -6.46
N VAL A 93 -9.24 12.18 -6.61
CA VAL A 93 -7.77 12.00 -6.55
C VAL A 93 -7.36 11.43 -5.20
N THR A 94 -7.89 11.99 -4.10
CA THR A 94 -7.65 11.47 -2.75
C THR A 94 -8.16 10.04 -2.61
N TYR A 95 -9.37 9.76 -3.10
CA TYR A 95 -9.92 8.40 -3.10
C TYR A 95 -9.07 7.40 -3.90
N LEU A 96 -8.55 7.81 -5.05
CA LEU A 96 -7.67 6.99 -5.88
C LEU A 96 -6.30 6.76 -5.22
N GLY A 97 -5.88 7.61 -4.27
CA GLY A 97 -4.76 7.31 -3.38
C GLY A 97 -5.03 6.10 -2.49
N PHE A 98 -6.26 5.92 -2.01
CA PHE A 98 -6.67 4.73 -1.26
C PHE A 98 -6.95 3.52 -2.18
N MET A 99 -7.52 3.76 -3.36
CA MET A 99 -7.98 2.72 -4.29
C MET A 99 -7.53 3.00 -5.74
N PRO A 100 -6.23 2.81 -6.09
CA PRO A 100 -5.66 3.25 -7.38
C PRO A 100 -6.26 2.58 -8.63
N THR A 101 -6.82 1.38 -8.45
CA THR A 101 -7.38 0.58 -9.55
C THR A 101 -8.90 0.71 -9.69
N ALA A 102 -9.55 1.49 -8.82
CA ALA A 102 -11.00 1.65 -8.83
C ALA A 102 -11.53 2.15 -10.18
N ALA A 103 -12.72 1.65 -10.53
CA ALA A 103 -13.48 2.03 -11.70
C ALA A 103 -14.96 2.10 -11.32
N ILE A 104 -15.70 3.01 -11.95
CA ILE A 104 -17.14 3.17 -11.73
C ILE A 104 -17.88 3.21 -13.07
N ALA A 105 -19.16 2.84 -13.05
CA ALA A 105 -20.01 2.80 -14.24
C ALA A 105 -21.28 3.62 -14.05
N SER A 106 -21.89 3.99 -15.17
CA SER A 106 -23.20 4.63 -15.24
C SER A 106 -24.14 3.68 -15.98
N PRO A 107 -25.22 3.17 -15.36
CA PRO A 107 -25.63 3.27 -13.95
C PRO A 107 -24.74 2.45 -12.97
N PRO A 108 -24.82 2.64 -11.63
CA PRO A 108 -25.79 3.46 -10.89
C PRO A 108 -25.36 4.92 -10.67
N PHE A 109 -24.13 5.30 -11.05
CA PHE A 109 -23.66 6.66 -10.85
C PHE A 109 -24.08 7.58 -12.00
N PRO A 110 -24.36 8.87 -11.75
CA PRO A 110 -24.60 9.84 -12.81
C PRO A 110 -23.44 9.90 -13.81
N LYS A 111 -23.74 10.15 -15.09
CA LYS A 111 -22.71 10.32 -16.13
C LYS A 111 -21.65 11.37 -15.75
N ALA A 112 -22.08 12.50 -15.18
CA ALA A 112 -21.17 13.56 -14.72
C ALA A 112 -20.19 13.07 -13.65
N THR A 113 -20.63 12.18 -12.75
CA THR A 113 -19.80 11.53 -11.74
C THR A 113 -18.76 10.61 -12.37
N VAL A 114 -19.17 9.76 -13.33
CA VAL A 114 -18.26 8.86 -14.06
C VAL A 114 -17.22 9.65 -14.86
N ASP A 115 -17.65 10.68 -15.60
CA ASP A 115 -16.77 11.50 -16.43
C ASP A 115 -15.70 12.24 -15.58
N LEU A 116 -16.08 12.76 -14.41
CA LEU A 116 -15.16 13.43 -13.49
C LEU A 116 -14.23 12.43 -12.77
N PHE A 117 -14.73 11.25 -12.40
CA PHE A 117 -13.92 10.19 -11.82
C PHE A 117 -12.82 9.73 -12.79
N GLU A 118 -13.15 9.50 -14.06
CA GLU A 118 -12.17 9.10 -15.07
C GLU A 118 -11.16 10.24 -15.38
N GLN A 119 -11.58 11.50 -15.33
CA GLN A 119 -10.65 12.63 -15.39
C GLN A 119 -9.69 12.64 -14.20
N ALA A 120 -10.20 12.52 -12.97
CA ALA A 120 -9.38 12.43 -11.77
C ALA A 120 -8.43 11.22 -11.80
N ARG A 121 -8.86 10.09 -12.39
CA ARG A 121 -8.02 8.91 -12.61
C ARG A 121 -6.88 9.15 -13.60
N LYS A 122 -7.15 9.84 -14.71
CA LYS A 122 -6.11 10.27 -15.66
C LYS A 122 -5.15 11.27 -15.04
N GLU A 123 -5.66 12.22 -14.26
CA GLU A 123 -4.85 13.21 -13.54
C GLU A 123 -4.00 12.55 -12.44
N ALA A 124 -4.56 11.61 -11.68
CA ALA A 124 -3.84 10.82 -10.68
C ALA A 124 -2.75 9.98 -11.34
N ARG A 125 -3.00 9.36 -12.49
CA ARG A 125 -1.99 8.65 -13.31
C ARG A 125 -0.91 9.58 -13.86
N GLY A 126 -1.28 10.77 -14.33
CA GLY A 126 -0.35 11.79 -14.83
C GLY A 126 0.46 12.50 -13.74
N ARG A 127 -0.03 12.48 -12.49
CA ARG A 127 0.64 12.95 -11.27
C ARG A 127 1.20 11.82 -10.41
N THR A 128 1.17 10.57 -10.88
CA THR A 128 1.71 9.46 -10.09
C THR A 128 3.21 9.65 -10.05
N THR A 129 3.74 10.08 -8.91
CA THR A 129 5.17 10.01 -8.62
C THR A 129 5.55 8.54 -8.73
N THR A 130 6.09 8.15 -9.88
CA THR A 130 6.57 6.78 -10.08
C THR A 130 7.75 6.56 -9.15
N MET A 131 7.99 5.31 -8.75
CA MET A 131 9.18 4.94 -7.99
C MET A 131 10.47 5.43 -8.67
N SER A 132 10.49 5.48 -10.01
CA SER A 132 11.63 6.04 -10.75
C SER A 132 11.77 7.54 -10.51
N SER A 133 10.69 8.30 -10.52
CA SER A 133 10.74 9.75 -10.31
C SER A 133 11.08 10.14 -8.86
N THR A 134 10.52 9.43 -7.86
CA THR A 134 10.89 9.62 -6.45
C THR A 134 12.36 9.26 -6.23
N TYR A 135 12.84 8.16 -6.80
CA TYR A 135 14.22 7.74 -6.65
C TYR A 135 15.20 8.71 -7.31
N LEU A 136 14.89 9.22 -8.51
CA LEU A 136 15.70 10.23 -9.16
C LEU A 136 15.82 11.52 -8.34
N ALA A 137 14.73 11.93 -7.66
CA ALA A 137 14.70 13.08 -6.77
C ALA A 137 15.27 12.80 -5.37
N PHE A 138 15.53 11.53 -5.02
CA PHE A 138 15.98 11.15 -3.69
C PHE A 138 17.45 11.50 -3.48
N ALA A 139 17.68 12.29 -2.43
CA ALA A 139 19.00 12.55 -1.88
C ALA A 139 19.21 11.73 -0.61
N VAL A 140 20.36 11.07 -0.49
CA VAL A 140 20.74 10.34 0.72
C VAL A 140 20.83 11.33 1.89
N PRO A 141 20.13 11.11 3.02
CA PRO A 141 20.23 11.98 4.18
C PRO A 141 21.68 12.13 4.64
N SER A 142 22.09 13.35 5.01
CA SER A 142 23.45 13.59 5.53
C SER A 142 23.73 12.72 6.74
N GLY A 143 24.86 12.01 6.74
CA GLY A 143 25.25 11.10 7.82
C GLY A 143 24.57 9.73 7.78
N TRP A 144 23.70 9.46 6.81
CA TRP A 144 23.19 8.10 6.60
C TRP A 144 24.32 7.19 6.14
N THR A 145 24.43 6.02 6.75
CA THR A 145 25.35 4.95 6.34
C THR A 145 24.65 3.60 6.49
N LEU A 146 25.16 2.60 5.78
CA LEU A 146 24.82 1.20 6.04
C LEU A 146 25.72 0.67 7.17
N PRO A 147 25.18 0.37 8.37
CA PRO A 147 25.96 -0.09 9.50
C PRO A 147 26.65 -1.42 9.21
N ALA A 148 27.93 -1.51 9.55
CA ALA A 148 28.70 -2.75 9.55
C ALA A 148 28.50 -3.52 10.88
N ASP A 149 27.24 -3.74 11.26
CA ASP A 149 26.87 -4.51 12.45
C ASP A 149 26.57 -5.99 12.10
N GLU A 150 26.11 -6.76 13.08
CA GLU A 150 25.75 -8.17 12.87
C GLU A 150 24.62 -8.39 11.85
N HIS A 151 23.76 -7.38 11.64
CA HIS A 151 22.63 -7.45 10.71
C HIS A 151 22.98 -6.96 9.30
N TRP A 152 24.20 -6.48 9.06
CA TRP A 152 24.65 -6.07 7.71
C TRP A 152 24.42 -7.15 6.65
N VAL A 153 24.67 -8.42 7.01
CA VAL A 153 24.45 -9.59 6.15
C VAL A 153 22.98 -9.96 5.96
N GLU A 154 22.05 -9.32 6.67
CA GLU A 154 20.60 -9.50 6.48
C GLU A 154 20.04 -8.52 5.45
N THR A 155 20.77 -7.45 5.14
CA THR A 155 20.44 -6.45 4.10
C THR A 155 20.59 -7.05 2.69
N PRO A 156 20.25 -6.32 1.60
CA PRO A 156 20.41 -6.83 0.24
C PRO A 156 21.85 -7.24 -0.12
N VAL A 157 22.85 -6.80 0.65
CA VAL A 157 24.25 -7.25 0.55
C VAL A 157 24.37 -8.78 0.57
N ARG A 158 23.43 -9.48 1.23
CA ARG A 158 23.38 -10.95 1.29
C ARG A 158 23.39 -11.64 -0.08
N TYR A 159 22.95 -10.97 -1.14
CA TYR A 159 22.98 -11.51 -2.50
C TYR A 159 24.34 -11.28 -3.19
N LEU A 160 25.14 -10.31 -2.71
CA LEU A 160 26.49 -10.08 -3.20
C LEU A 160 27.55 -10.95 -2.51
N LEU A 161 27.28 -11.49 -1.31
CA LEU A 161 28.24 -12.29 -0.53
C LEU A 161 28.33 -13.75 -1.00
N THR A 162 29.55 -14.31 -1.06
CA THR A 162 29.71 -15.76 -1.25
C THR A 162 29.28 -16.52 0.02
N PRO A 163 29.00 -17.83 -0.09
CA PRO A 163 28.80 -18.67 1.09
C PRO A 163 29.98 -18.64 2.06
N ALA A 164 31.22 -18.55 1.57
CA ALA A 164 32.42 -18.45 2.41
C ALA A 164 32.47 -17.11 3.17
N GLN A 165 32.22 -16.00 2.47
CA GLN A 165 32.16 -14.66 3.06
C GLN A 165 31.06 -14.54 4.13
N LYS A 166 29.89 -15.15 3.92
CA LYS A 166 28.81 -15.21 4.93
C LYS A 166 29.25 -15.96 6.19
N LYS A 167 29.91 -17.11 6.01
CA LYS A 167 30.42 -17.92 7.13
C LYS A 167 31.49 -17.17 7.90
N GLU A 168 32.42 -16.53 7.20
CA GLU A 168 33.46 -15.69 7.81
C GLU A 168 32.84 -14.55 8.62
N TYR A 169 31.90 -13.79 8.05
CA TYR A 169 31.24 -12.67 8.73
C TYR A 169 30.54 -13.09 10.03
N ALA A 170 29.93 -14.28 10.04
CA ALA A 170 29.27 -14.84 11.21
C ALA A 170 30.22 -15.18 12.37
N THR A 171 31.54 -15.29 12.11
CA THR A 171 32.53 -15.53 13.17
C THR A 171 32.97 -14.27 13.90
N PHE A 172 32.73 -13.09 13.31
CA PHE A 172 33.16 -11.82 13.90
C PHE A 172 32.33 -11.47 15.12
N THR A 173 33.02 -11.15 16.21
CA THR A 173 32.39 -10.83 17.51
C THR A 173 32.43 -9.34 17.82
N THR A 174 33.30 -8.59 17.14
CA THR A 174 33.47 -7.15 17.36
C THR A 174 33.04 -6.33 16.14
N ASN A 175 32.56 -5.11 16.39
CA ASN A 175 32.22 -4.18 15.32
C ASN A 175 33.45 -3.73 14.51
N ALA A 176 34.66 -3.77 15.08
CA ALA A 176 35.89 -3.43 14.37
C ALA A 176 36.24 -4.48 13.30
N GLU A 177 36.11 -5.77 13.61
CA GLU A 177 36.29 -6.87 12.64
C GLU A 177 35.29 -6.75 11.49
N ARG A 178 34.01 -6.51 11.84
CA ARG A 178 32.93 -6.33 10.85
C ARG A 178 33.18 -5.12 9.95
N ALA A 179 33.52 -3.98 10.51
CA ALA A 179 33.86 -2.78 9.73
C ALA A 179 35.04 -3.02 8.79
N SER A 180 36.11 -3.65 9.28
CA SER A 180 37.27 -4.00 8.45
C SER A 180 36.91 -4.94 7.30
N PHE A 181 36.04 -5.93 7.55
CA PHE A 181 35.56 -6.81 6.51
C PHE A 181 34.70 -6.07 5.47
N VAL A 182 33.75 -5.25 5.92
CA VAL A 182 32.85 -4.49 5.02
C VAL A 182 33.66 -3.55 4.12
N ASP A 183 34.67 -2.87 4.67
CA ASP A 183 35.54 -2.01 3.86
C ASP A 183 36.36 -2.79 2.84
N ALA A 184 36.96 -3.93 3.23
CA ALA A 184 37.69 -4.79 2.30
C ALA A 184 36.78 -5.37 1.22
N PHE A 185 35.56 -5.78 1.58
CA PHE A 185 34.55 -6.30 0.68
C PHE A 185 34.18 -5.29 -0.40
N TRP A 186 33.87 -4.04 -0.01
CA TRP A 186 33.53 -3.01 -0.99
C TRP A 186 34.73 -2.62 -1.85
N LYS A 187 35.94 -2.52 -1.29
CA LYS A 187 37.16 -2.26 -2.08
C LYS A 187 37.37 -3.28 -3.20
N GLN A 188 37.03 -4.55 -2.98
CA GLN A 188 37.12 -5.59 -4.02
C GLN A 188 36.09 -5.39 -5.14
N LEU A 189 34.95 -4.78 -4.84
CA LEU A 189 33.85 -4.53 -5.78
C LEU A 189 33.88 -3.10 -6.34
N ASP A 190 35.00 -2.41 -6.20
CA ASP A 190 35.18 -1.07 -6.74
C ASP A 190 35.43 -1.14 -8.26
N PRO A 191 34.56 -0.56 -9.11
CA PRO A 191 34.78 -0.52 -10.55
C PRO A 191 35.90 0.47 -10.94
N THR A 192 36.20 1.47 -10.12
CA THR A 192 37.24 2.48 -10.41
C THR A 192 38.17 2.73 -9.21
N PRO A 193 39.03 1.76 -8.82
CA PRO A 193 39.89 1.89 -7.63
C PRO A 193 40.90 3.06 -7.65
N ALA A 194 41.05 3.72 -8.80
CA ALA A 194 41.86 4.93 -8.96
C ALA A 194 41.16 6.21 -8.47
N THR A 195 39.86 6.16 -8.18
CA THR A 195 39.10 7.25 -7.57
C THR A 195 38.90 6.97 -6.08
N ASP A 196 38.69 8.01 -5.29
CA ASP A 196 38.41 7.85 -3.86
C ASP A 196 36.99 7.30 -3.59
N ALA A 197 36.12 7.27 -4.61
CA ALA A 197 34.71 6.95 -4.47
C ALA A 197 34.36 5.64 -5.17
N ASN A 198 33.91 4.66 -4.41
CA ASN A 198 33.39 3.42 -4.98
C ASN A 198 31.96 3.65 -5.52
N GLU A 199 31.80 3.83 -6.83
CA GLU A 199 30.50 4.16 -7.42
C GLU A 199 29.47 3.06 -7.25
N PHE A 200 29.92 1.80 -7.26
CA PHE A 200 29.05 0.65 -7.06
C PHE A 200 28.46 0.63 -5.65
N ARG A 201 29.31 0.79 -4.63
CA ARG A 201 28.90 0.94 -3.24
C ARG A 201 27.95 2.13 -3.09
N ASN A 202 28.29 3.28 -3.65
CA ASN A 202 27.51 4.51 -3.51
C ASN A 202 26.07 4.36 -4.06
N GLU A 203 25.91 3.84 -5.27
CA GLU A 203 24.58 3.61 -5.85
C GLU A 203 23.82 2.52 -5.08
N PHE A 204 24.49 1.43 -4.70
CA PHE A 204 23.87 0.35 -3.92
C PHE A 204 23.36 0.86 -2.56
N GLU A 205 24.19 1.59 -1.83
CA GLU A 205 23.85 2.21 -0.57
C GLU A 205 22.75 3.27 -0.72
N ARG A 206 22.76 4.06 -1.80
CA ARG A 206 21.66 5.00 -2.13
C ARG A 206 20.33 4.27 -2.32
N ARG A 207 20.32 3.12 -3.00
CA ARG A 207 19.10 2.29 -3.16
C ARG A 207 18.60 1.73 -1.83
N ILE A 208 19.50 1.37 -0.92
CA ILE A 208 19.13 0.93 0.44
C ILE A 208 18.57 2.11 1.27
N ALA A 209 19.20 3.29 1.20
CA ALA A 209 18.70 4.49 1.87
C ALA A 209 17.29 4.87 1.37
N TYR A 210 17.06 4.77 0.06
CA TYR A 210 15.74 4.95 -0.53
C TYR A 210 14.76 3.91 0.01
N ALA A 211 15.16 2.64 0.07
CA ALA A 211 14.34 1.57 0.62
C ALA A 211 13.95 1.82 2.08
N ASP A 212 14.86 2.29 2.93
CA ASP A 212 14.55 2.69 4.31
C ASP A 212 13.46 3.75 4.38
N SER A 213 13.50 4.74 3.49
CA SER A 213 12.50 5.81 3.43
C SER A 213 11.15 5.37 2.83
N SER A 214 11.14 4.34 1.98
CA SER A 214 9.99 4.02 1.12
C SER A 214 9.30 2.70 1.44
N PHE A 215 10.02 1.72 1.97
CA PHE A 215 9.53 0.33 2.13
C PHE A 215 9.46 -0.13 3.58
N GLY A 216 9.93 0.68 4.53
CA GLY A 216 9.89 0.39 5.95
C GLY A 216 8.48 0.32 6.52
N THR A 217 8.39 -0.26 7.72
CA THR A 217 7.21 -0.25 8.58
C THR A 217 7.65 0.18 9.98
N ASP A 218 6.71 0.45 10.88
CA ASP A 218 7.02 0.80 12.27
C ASP A 218 7.89 -0.24 13.00
N LYS A 219 7.90 -1.48 12.53
CA LYS A 219 8.62 -2.60 13.16
C LYS A 219 9.86 -3.06 12.40
N VAL A 220 9.96 -2.76 11.10
CA VAL A 220 10.98 -3.30 10.21
C VAL A 220 11.51 -2.18 9.33
N GLN A 221 12.81 -1.89 9.44
CA GLN A 221 13.47 -0.93 8.54
C GLN A 221 13.42 -1.41 7.09
N GLY A 222 13.32 -0.46 6.16
CA GLY A 222 13.11 -0.78 4.74
C GLY A 222 14.20 -1.67 4.16
N ARG A 223 15.47 -1.49 4.53
CA ARG A 223 16.60 -2.34 4.12
C ARG A 223 16.42 -3.84 4.37
N TYR A 224 15.61 -4.24 5.35
CA TYR A 224 15.39 -5.64 5.68
C TYR A 224 14.19 -6.26 4.94
N THR A 225 13.49 -5.48 4.13
CA THR A 225 12.30 -5.92 3.40
C THR A 225 12.65 -6.61 2.09
N ASP A 226 11.77 -7.47 1.60
CA ASP A 226 11.97 -8.09 0.29
C ASP A 226 11.93 -7.08 -0.86
N ARG A 227 11.16 -5.99 -0.70
CA ARG A 227 11.15 -4.85 -1.62
C ARG A 227 12.53 -4.21 -1.76
N ALA A 228 13.28 -4.07 -0.66
CA ALA A 228 14.65 -3.58 -0.72
C ALA A 228 15.59 -4.54 -1.46
N ALA A 229 15.42 -5.85 -1.31
CA ALA A 229 16.21 -6.83 -2.05
C ALA A 229 16.01 -6.67 -3.55
N VAL A 230 14.77 -6.59 -4.03
CA VAL A 230 14.48 -6.41 -5.47
C VAL A 230 14.97 -5.05 -5.96
N PHE A 231 14.67 -3.98 -5.21
CA PHE A 231 15.03 -2.61 -5.60
C PHE A 231 16.54 -2.38 -5.63
N ALA A 232 17.32 -2.99 -4.73
CA ALA A 232 18.78 -2.85 -4.71
C ALA A 232 19.41 -3.26 -6.05
N PHE A 233 18.96 -4.36 -6.64
CA PHE A 233 19.54 -4.90 -7.88
C PHE A 233 18.88 -4.37 -9.16
N LEU A 234 17.55 -4.22 -9.16
CA LEU A 234 16.80 -3.84 -10.37
C LEU A 234 16.40 -2.36 -10.42
N GLY A 235 16.53 -1.63 -9.31
CA GLY A 235 16.12 -0.24 -9.21
C GLY A 235 14.59 -0.11 -9.27
N ALA A 236 14.12 1.02 -9.81
CA ALA A 236 12.69 1.26 -9.93
C ALA A 236 12.06 0.42 -11.06
N PRO A 237 10.88 -0.18 -10.84
CA PRO A 237 10.18 -0.92 -11.87
C PRO A 237 9.69 0.00 -12.99
N THR A 238 9.45 -0.58 -14.17
CA THR A 238 8.79 0.11 -15.29
C THR A 238 7.41 0.63 -14.87
N PHE A 239 6.66 -0.18 -14.13
CA PHE A 239 5.46 0.26 -13.44
C PHE A 239 5.20 -0.58 -12.19
N ALA A 240 4.62 0.05 -11.17
CA ALA A 240 4.13 -0.60 -9.98
C ALA A 240 2.61 -0.47 -9.91
N SER A 241 1.93 -1.51 -9.43
CA SER A 241 0.47 -1.50 -9.26
C SER A 241 0.09 -2.15 -7.94
N MET A 242 -1.07 -1.76 -7.40
CA MET A 242 -1.59 -2.31 -6.15
C MET A 242 -3.01 -2.81 -6.35
N ALA A 243 -3.30 -4.00 -5.84
CA ALA A 243 -4.60 -4.65 -5.90
C ALA A 243 -4.99 -5.22 -4.54
N ASN A 244 -6.30 -5.25 -4.24
CA ASN A 244 -6.82 -5.99 -3.10
C ASN A 244 -6.95 -7.48 -3.49
N VAL A 245 -6.59 -8.38 -2.59
CA VAL A 245 -6.64 -9.83 -2.77
C VAL A 245 -7.62 -10.42 -1.76
N SER A 246 -8.63 -11.16 -2.23
CA SER A 246 -9.56 -11.89 -1.36
C SER A 246 -8.88 -13.05 -0.64
N SER A 247 -9.46 -13.49 0.48
CA SER A 247 -8.89 -14.56 1.30
C SER A 247 -8.77 -15.91 0.57
N ASP A 248 -9.65 -16.19 -0.40
CA ASP A 248 -9.69 -17.49 -1.09
C ASP A 248 -8.51 -17.67 -2.08
N THR A 249 -8.12 -16.62 -2.81
CA THR A 249 -6.96 -16.67 -3.74
C THR A 249 -5.62 -16.84 -3.02
N MET A 250 -5.56 -16.54 -1.72
CA MET A 250 -4.35 -16.70 -0.90
C MET A 250 -4.14 -18.14 -0.43
N SER A 251 -5.21 -18.94 -0.34
CA SER A 251 -5.14 -20.38 -0.04
C SER A 251 -4.40 -21.14 -1.14
N ASP A 252 -4.70 -20.82 -2.41
CA ASP A 252 -4.17 -21.51 -3.58
C ASP A 252 -2.71 -21.15 -3.89
N LEU A 253 -2.21 -20.05 -3.33
CA LEU A 253 -0.79 -19.66 -3.40
C LEU A 253 0.07 -20.34 -2.32
N ARG A 254 -0.54 -21.06 -1.36
CA ARG A 254 0.19 -21.91 -0.40
C ARG A 254 0.67 -23.22 -1.02
N SER A 255 0.12 -23.61 -2.17
CA SER A 255 0.24 -24.95 -2.75
C SER A 255 1.15 -25.03 -3.98
N ASN A 256 2.29 -24.33 -3.98
CA ASN A 256 3.34 -24.60 -4.97
C ASN A 256 4.61 -25.21 -4.36
N ASP A 257 4.50 -25.72 -3.14
CA ASP A 257 5.46 -26.66 -2.57
C ASP A 257 4.75 -28.02 -2.41
N SER A 258 4.53 -28.72 -3.54
CA SER A 258 4.43 -30.19 -3.67
C SER A 258 3.80 -30.60 -5.00
N ASN A 259 4.51 -31.47 -5.69
CA ASN A 259 4.08 -32.29 -6.83
C ASN A 259 2.67 -32.89 -6.64
N SER A 260 1.71 -32.59 -7.52
CA SER A 260 0.59 -33.50 -7.76
C SER A 260 0.03 -33.37 -9.18
N GLU A 261 0.22 -34.45 -9.92
CA GLU A 261 -0.35 -34.74 -11.22
C GLU A 261 -1.90 -34.76 -11.21
N ILE A 262 -2.46 -34.33 -12.35
CA ILE A 262 -3.70 -34.83 -12.98
C ILE A 262 -4.95 -34.94 -12.08
N ARG A 263 -5.90 -34.01 -12.29
CA ARG A 263 -7.32 -34.35 -12.55
C ARG A 263 -8.05 -33.16 -13.16
N GLY A 264 -8.51 -33.33 -14.40
CA GLY A 264 -9.42 -32.40 -15.06
C GLY A 264 -10.79 -32.31 -14.37
N ASN A 265 -11.52 -31.22 -14.57
CA ASN A 265 -12.64 -31.19 -15.52
C ASN A 265 -13.24 -29.76 -15.59
N MET A 266 -13.86 -29.47 -16.73
CA MET A 266 -14.50 -28.23 -17.13
C MET A 266 -15.54 -27.66 -16.13
N ARG A 267 -15.70 -26.33 -16.10
CA ARG A 267 -17.03 -25.69 -16.16
C ARG A 267 -16.98 -24.21 -16.54
N ASN A 268 -17.64 -23.94 -17.66
CA ASN A 268 -18.14 -22.64 -18.09
C ASN A 268 -19.30 -22.22 -17.17
N THR A 269 -19.35 -20.97 -16.69
CA THR A 269 -20.60 -20.36 -16.18
C THR A 269 -20.58 -18.85 -16.37
N ALA A 270 -21.55 -18.38 -17.14
CA ALA A 270 -21.94 -16.98 -17.30
C ALA A 270 -22.39 -16.35 -15.96
N LEU A 271 -22.29 -15.02 -15.86
CA LEU A 271 -22.84 -14.22 -14.76
C LEU A 271 -24.37 -14.35 -14.67
N PRO A 272 -24.95 -14.55 -13.47
CA PRO A 272 -26.36 -14.31 -13.26
C PRO A 272 -26.61 -12.82 -12.98
N THR A 273 -27.59 -12.29 -13.72
CA THR A 273 -28.30 -11.04 -13.47
C THR A 273 -29.05 -11.04 -12.14
N GLY A 274 -28.92 -9.95 -11.37
CA GLY A 274 -29.89 -9.51 -10.35
C GLY A 274 -29.85 -10.23 -8.99
N GLY A 275 -29.30 -9.56 -7.96
CA GLY A 275 -29.48 -10.00 -6.57
C GLY A 275 -28.63 -9.22 -5.56
N GLY A 276 -29.32 -8.48 -4.68
CA GLY A 276 -28.90 -7.96 -3.36
C GLY A 276 -27.40 -7.81 -3.06
N VAL A 277 -26.95 -6.56 -2.97
CA VAL A 277 -25.63 -6.17 -2.45
C VAL A 277 -25.52 -6.60 -0.98
N LYS A 278 -24.90 -7.76 -0.74
CA LYS A 278 -24.42 -8.19 0.57
C LYS A 278 -23.12 -7.44 0.89
N ASN A 279 -23.21 -6.19 1.34
CA ASN A 279 -22.06 -5.45 1.85
C ASN A 279 -21.94 -5.65 3.35
N SER A 280 -21.16 -6.64 3.80
CA SER A 280 -20.64 -6.63 5.17
C SER A 280 -19.23 -6.02 5.17
N LEU A 281 -19.01 -5.07 6.08
CA LEU A 281 -17.71 -4.48 6.37
C LEU A 281 -16.66 -5.57 6.68
N ASP A 282 -17.10 -6.74 7.14
CA ASP A 282 -16.27 -7.87 7.56
C ASP A 282 -15.50 -8.54 6.41
N GLN A 283 -16.03 -8.49 5.19
CA GLN A 283 -15.36 -9.11 4.04
C GLN A 283 -14.12 -8.34 3.59
N ALA A 284 -14.04 -7.03 3.88
CA ALA A 284 -12.86 -6.21 3.62
C ALA A 284 -11.74 -6.38 4.68
N TYR A 285 -12.03 -6.89 5.88
CA TYR A 285 -11.00 -7.18 6.89
C TYR A 285 -10.26 -8.50 6.64
N GLN A 286 -10.69 -9.30 5.66
CA GLN A 286 -9.99 -10.52 5.25
C GLN A 286 -9.16 -10.35 3.97
N THR A 287 -9.16 -9.17 3.35
CA THR A 287 -8.44 -8.92 2.10
C THR A 287 -7.01 -8.45 2.37
N GLY A 288 -6.03 -9.18 1.87
CA GLY A 288 -4.64 -8.70 1.80
C GLY A 288 -4.47 -7.72 0.64
N THR A 289 -3.34 -7.03 0.56
CA THR A 289 -2.94 -6.29 -0.64
C THR A 289 -1.86 -7.05 -1.40
N ARG A 290 -1.87 -6.90 -2.73
CA ARG A 290 -0.80 -7.31 -3.63
C ARG A 290 -0.26 -6.08 -4.31
N GLU A 291 1.01 -5.82 -4.08
CA GLU A 291 1.81 -4.88 -4.83
C GLU A 291 2.56 -5.66 -5.92
N SER A 292 2.42 -5.26 -7.18
CA SER A 292 3.09 -5.90 -8.32
C SER A 292 4.05 -4.91 -8.96
N TRP A 293 5.33 -5.27 -9.02
CA TRP A 293 6.39 -4.52 -9.69
C TRP A 293 6.76 -5.20 -10.99
N THR A 294 6.51 -4.54 -12.11
CA THR A 294 6.82 -5.08 -13.44
C THR A 294 8.05 -4.39 -14.02
N TYR A 295 8.99 -5.21 -14.45
CA TYR A 295 10.22 -4.82 -15.14
C TYR A 295 10.13 -5.30 -16.58
N ARG A 296 10.16 -4.35 -17.52
CA ARG A 296 10.30 -4.65 -18.94
C ARG A 296 11.77 -4.67 -19.32
N GLN A 297 12.04 -5.15 -20.54
CA GLN A 297 13.39 -5.32 -21.08
C GLN A 297 14.30 -4.08 -20.90
N ASP A 298 13.76 -2.86 -20.94
CA ASP A 298 14.52 -1.62 -20.73
C ASP A 298 15.05 -1.44 -19.29
N ARG A 299 14.50 -2.18 -18.33
CA ARG A 299 14.86 -2.16 -16.90
C ARG A 299 15.44 -3.50 -16.42
N LEU A 300 15.69 -4.44 -17.31
CA LEU A 300 16.33 -5.73 -17.00
C LEU A 300 17.81 -5.69 -17.40
N PRO A 301 18.69 -6.46 -16.72
CA PRO A 301 20.08 -6.56 -17.14
C PRO A 301 20.18 -7.08 -18.58
N LYS A 302 21.09 -6.51 -19.37
CA LYS A 302 21.22 -6.79 -20.82
C LYS A 302 21.45 -8.26 -21.16
N ASP A 303 22.08 -9.00 -20.25
CA ASP A 303 22.43 -10.41 -20.44
C ASP A 303 21.28 -11.37 -20.07
N VAL A 304 20.12 -10.83 -19.69
CA VAL A 304 18.92 -11.61 -19.33
C VAL A 304 17.96 -11.70 -20.51
N VAL A 305 17.42 -12.90 -20.75
CA VAL A 305 16.57 -13.20 -21.91
C VAL A 305 15.09 -12.83 -21.73
N TYR A 306 14.68 -12.40 -20.54
CA TYR A 306 13.28 -12.09 -20.25
C TYR A 306 12.85 -10.76 -20.90
N GLN A 307 11.64 -10.76 -21.47
CA GLN A 307 11.01 -9.55 -22.03
C GLN A 307 10.29 -8.72 -20.95
N GLU A 308 9.70 -9.42 -19.99
CA GLU A 308 9.00 -8.84 -18.86
C GLU A 308 9.09 -9.81 -17.67
N VAL A 309 9.34 -9.28 -16.47
CA VAL A 309 9.30 -10.04 -15.21
C VAL A 309 8.54 -9.23 -14.18
N ARG A 310 7.71 -9.90 -13.39
CA ARG A 310 6.87 -9.29 -12.36
C ARG A 310 7.19 -9.89 -11.00
N PHE A 311 7.49 -9.02 -10.04
CA PHE A 311 7.60 -9.37 -8.63
C PHE A 311 6.30 -9.01 -7.93
N ASP A 312 5.71 -9.96 -7.21
CA ASP A 312 4.50 -9.73 -6.42
C ASP A 312 4.86 -9.72 -4.92
N PHE A 313 4.37 -8.71 -4.20
CA PHE A 313 4.56 -8.53 -2.77
C PHE A 313 3.20 -8.51 -2.09
N LEU A 314 3.03 -9.37 -1.09
CA LEU A 314 1.76 -9.54 -0.39
C LEU A 314 1.84 -8.93 1.00
N SER A 315 0.81 -8.16 1.37
CA SER A 315 0.62 -7.67 2.73
C SER A 315 -0.70 -8.15 3.31
N LYS A 316 -0.65 -8.79 4.48
CA LYS A 316 -1.84 -9.22 5.24
C LYS A 316 -1.49 -9.34 6.71
N GLN A 317 -2.44 -9.01 7.58
CA GLN A 317 -2.29 -9.24 9.03
C GLN A 317 -1.95 -10.72 9.28
N GLY A 318 -0.87 -10.96 10.02
CA GLY A 318 -0.34 -12.31 10.31
C GLY A 318 0.54 -12.92 9.22
N TYR A 319 0.54 -12.40 7.98
CA TYR A 319 1.43 -12.85 6.91
C TYR A 319 2.69 -11.97 6.79
N GLY A 320 2.56 -10.68 7.08
CA GLY A 320 3.63 -9.68 6.96
C GLY A 320 3.22 -8.52 6.06
N SER A 321 4.14 -7.57 5.85
CA SER A 321 3.96 -6.44 4.94
C SER A 321 4.99 -6.52 3.82
N GLY A 322 4.51 -6.52 2.57
CA GLY A 322 5.35 -6.54 1.38
C GLY A 322 6.20 -7.81 1.21
N VAL A 323 5.65 -8.97 1.57
CA VAL A 323 6.36 -10.26 1.50
C VAL A 323 6.39 -10.75 0.05
N LEU A 324 7.60 -10.98 -0.48
CA LEU A 324 7.81 -11.38 -1.86
C LEU A 324 7.29 -12.80 -2.14
N GLN A 325 6.55 -12.94 -3.23
CA GLN A 325 6.15 -14.22 -3.78
C GLN A 325 7.32 -14.82 -4.57
N LYS A 326 7.81 -15.97 -4.11
CA LYS A 326 9.04 -16.60 -4.60
C LYS A 326 8.80 -17.45 -5.84
N ASP A 327 8.09 -16.91 -6.81
CA ASP A 327 7.88 -17.57 -8.09
C ASP A 327 9.23 -17.83 -8.79
N PRO A 328 9.38 -18.94 -9.54
CA PRO A 328 10.68 -19.34 -10.09
C PRO A 328 11.35 -18.27 -10.96
N GLN A 329 10.60 -17.63 -11.87
CA GLN A 329 11.15 -16.65 -12.81
C GLN A 329 11.66 -15.37 -12.13
N PRO A 330 10.87 -14.66 -11.28
CA PRO A 330 11.37 -13.50 -10.54
C PRO A 330 12.58 -13.82 -9.65
N MET A 331 12.59 -14.99 -9.00
CA MET A 331 13.72 -15.39 -8.15
C MET A 331 14.98 -15.71 -8.97
N GLN A 332 14.82 -16.36 -10.13
CA GLN A 332 15.94 -16.59 -11.05
C GLN A 332 16.51 -15.27 -11.57
N LEU A 333 15.66 -14.31 -11.96
CA LEU A 333 16.11 -12.98 -12.36
C LEU A 333 16.86 -12.27 -11.23
N LEU A 334 16.36 -12.31 -9.99
CA LEU A 334 17.02 -11.65 -8.85
C LEU A 334 18.42 -12.23 -8.60
N GLY A 335 18.57 -13.55 -8.68
CA GLY A 335 19.87 -14.21 -8.61
C GLY A 335 20.81 -13.77 -9.73
N GLN A 336 20.34 -13.82 -10.99
CA GLN A 336 21.13 -13.36 -12.15
C GLN A 336 21.56 -11.90 -12.04
N ALA A 337 20.67 -11.02 -11.58
CA ALA A 337 20.98 -9.60 -11.40
C ALA A 337 22.05 -9.39 -10.33
N ALA A 338 22.02 -10.13 -9.22
CA ALA A 338 23.04 -10.07 -8.19
C ALA A 338 24.40 -10.63 -8.67
N ASP A 339 24.39 -11.75 -9.40
CA ASP A 339 25.59 -12.35 -9.97
C ASP A 339 26.24 -11.41 -11.00
N LEU A 340 25.45 -10.80 -11.88
CA LEU A 340 25.92 -9.79 -12.84
C LEU A 340 26.45 -8.55 -12.13
N ALA A 341 25.77 -8.08 -11.08
CA ALA A 341 26.24 -6.94 -10.30
C ALA A 341 27.59 -7.21 -9.64
N ARG A 342 27.76 -8.42 -9.10
CA ARG A 342 29.02 -8.87 -8.52
C ARG A 342 30.11 -9.05 -9.57
N ALA A 343 29.81 -9.56 -10.76
CA ALA A 343 30.80 -9.80 -11.80
C ALA A 343 31.27 -8.50 -12.48
N ASN A 344 30.34 -7.54 -12.66
CA ASN A 344 30.57 -6.33 -13.43
C ASN A 344 30.84 -5.10 -12.55
N HIS A 345 30.74 -5.23 -11.22
CA HIS A 345 30.84 -4.14 -10.23
C HIS A 345 29.90 -2.97 -10.57
N ARG A 346 28.69 -3.30 -11.05
CA ARG A 346 27.71 -2.34 -11.59
C ARG A 346 26.28 -2.79 -11.39
N LEU A 347 25.40 -1.84 -11.08
CA LEU A 347 23.96 -2.07 -11.05
C LEU A 347 23.32 -1.74 -12.40
N ASN A 348 22.15 -2.31 -12.65
CA ASN A 348 21.36 -2.05 -13.86
C ASN A 348 20.77 -0.64 -13.89
#